data_AF-A0A5T1V170-F1
#
_entry.id   AF-A0A5T1V170-F1
#
_cell.length_a   1.000
_cell.length_b   1.000
_cell.length_c   1.000
_cell.angle_alpha   90.00
_cell.angle_beta   90.00
_cell.angle_gamma   90.00
#
_symmetry.space_group_name_H-M   'P 1'
#
loop_
_entity.id
_entity.type
_entity.pdbx_description
1 polymer ?
#
loop_
_entity_poly.entity_id
_entity_poly.type
_entity_poly.pdbx_seq_one_letter_code
_entity_poly.pdbx_strand_id
1 'polypeptide(L)'
;THFDSLLALLLFVLLPGTVASALLVNEASIVIFLTLAIICAYEYEKKWLFYPLLILALFIDKSFNILFLTFFFFGIYKRNSFLLTLALVLFGLNISFYGFDTGGRPRGYFLDTLGIFAACFSPLVFIYFFYVVYRLTFKEQKSLLWFLMSVTFIFCSLLSLRQKLYLEDFLPFCVICTPLLIKTLMASYRVRLPQFRLRYKIFIECSIIFLLFCYFVIIGNQILYYFVSDPKYNFANNYYLAKELSKELKKQEIFKLRVGTSLQPRLKFYGIEDSNTFYLKSIKNKDQLDKNKKNITIKLGKFEKIYQIQRY
;
A
#
# COMPACT_ATOMS: atom_id res chain seq x y z
N THR A 1 -21.32 -16.42 7.93
CA THR A 1 -21.09 -17.88 7.84
C THR A 1 -19.61 -18.13 7.59
N HIS A 2 -19.07 -19.33 7.85
CA HIS A 2 -17.64 -19.64 7.61
C HIS A 2 -17.20 -19.31 6.18
N PHE A 3 -18.08 -19.52 5.19
CA PHE A 3 -17.83 -19.18 3.80
C PHE A 3 -17.62 -17.67 3.56
N ASP A 4 -18.36 -16.80 4.25
CA ASP A 4 -18.20 -15.34 4.13
C ASP A 4 -16.83 -14.90 4.64
N SER A 5 -16.36 -15.53 5.73
CA SER A 5 -15.05 -15.27 6.31
C SER A 5 -13.92 -15.72 5.38
N LEU A 6 -14.05 -16.90 4.74
CA LEU A 6 -13.09 -17.37 3.74
C LEU A 6 -13.04 -16.42 2.55
N LEU A 7 -14.18 -15.96 2.06
CA LEU A 7 -14.23 -15.06 0.90
C LEU A 7 -13.68 -13.67 1.24
N ALA A 8 -13.88 -13.18 2.48
CA ALA A 8 -13.24 -11.96 2.97
C ALA A 8 -11.71 -12.11 3.04
N LEU A 9 -11.21 -13.24 3.55
CA LEU A 9 -9.78 -13.55 3.58
C LEU A 9 -9.21 -13.65 2.17
N LEU A 10 -9.92 -14.32 1.26
CA LEU A 10 -9.53 -14.45 -0.14
C LEU A 10 -9.44 -13.07 -0.80
N LEU A 11 -10.45 -12.22 -0.61
CA LEU A 11 -10.40 -10.84 -1.12
C LEU A 11 -9.21 -10.08 -0.54
N PHE A 12 -8.98 -10.16 0.76
CA PHE A 12 -7.85 -9.51 1.42
C PHE A 12 -6.50 -9.95 0.83
N VAL A 13 -6.28 -11.26 0.65
CA VAL A 13 -5.02 -11.80 0.12
C VAL A 13 -4.80 -11.48 -1.36
N LEU A 14 -5.85 -11.49 -2.18
CA LEU A 14 -5.73 -11.25 -3.62
C LEU A 14 -5.72 -9.77 -4.01
N LEU A 15 -6.06 -8.87 -3.08
CA LEU A 15 -6.09 -7.44 -3.36
C LEU A 15 -4.72 -6.95 -3.85
N PRO A 16 -4.63 -6.30 -5.01
CA PRO A 16 -3.38 -5.74 -5.54
C PRO A 16 -2.59 -4.92 -4.51
N GLY A 17 -3.27 -4.12 -3.70
CA GLY A 17 -2.67 -3.29 -2.67
C GLY A 17 -2.03 -4.09 -1.52
N THR A 18 -2.60 -5.23 -1.12
CA THR A 18 -2.01 -6.07 -0.06
C THR A 18 -0.78 -6.80 -0.58
N VAL A 19 -0.87 -7.35 -1.78
CA VAL A 19 0.24 -8.04 -2.44
C VAL A 19 1.40 -7.08 -2.69
N ALA A 20 1.13 -5.86 -3.18
CA ALA A 20 2.15 -4.84 -3.34
C ALA A 20 2.80 -4.46 -2.01
N SER A 21 2.01 -4.28 -0.95
CA SER A 21 2.53 -3.96 0.40
C SER A 21 3.39 -5.09 0.97
N ALA A 22 3.00 -6.35 0.73
CA ALA A 22 3.75 -7.53 1.16
C ALA A 22 5.08 -7.70 0.39
N LEU A 23 5.07 -7.46 -0.92
CA LEU A 23 6.27 -7.54 -1.76
C LEU A 23 7.30 -6.45 -1.45
N LEU A 24 6.85 -5.28 -1.05
CA LEU A 24 7.70 -4.11 -0.84
C LEU A 24 8.21 -3.97 0.60
N VAL A 25 7.83 -4.87 1.52
CA VAL A 25 8.14 -4.82 2.98
C VAL A 25 8.02 -3.38 3.48
N ASN A 26 6.85 -2.80 3.27
CA ASN A 26 6.61 -1.39 3.55
C ASN A 26 6.06 -1.17 4.96
N GLU A 27 6.19 0.06 5.47
CA GLU A 27 5.61 0.55 6.74
C GLU A 27 4.11 0.23 6.83
N ALA A 28 3.41 0.26 5.68
CA ALA A 28 2.02 -0.14 5.53
C ALA A 28 1.66 -1.50 6.15
N SER A 29 2.56 -2.48 6.14
CA SER A 29 2.31 -3.81 6.73
C SER A 29 2.16 -3.77 8.25
N ILE A 30 3.00 -2.98 8.93
CA ILE A 30 2.94 -2.74 10.37
C ILE A 30 1.67 -1.96 10.71
N VAL A 31 1.33 -0.97 9.89
CA VAL A 31 0.08 -0.21 10.02
C VAL A 31 -1.13 -1.15 9.93
N ILE A 32 -1.19 -2.03 8.92
CA ILE A 32 -2.29 -3.00 8.78
C ILE A 32 -2.43 -3.87 10.03
N PHE A 33 -1.32 -4.45 10.50
CA PHE A 33 -1.30 -5.34 11.66
C PHE A 33 -1.81 -4.64 12.93
N LEU A 34 -1.24 -3.48 13.28
CA LEU A 34 -1.60 -2.79 14.50
C LEU A 34 -3.05 -2.29 14.46
N THR A 35 -3.49 -1.79 13.30
CA THR A 35 -4.85 -1.31 13.12
C THR A 35 -5.87 -2.43 13.30
N LEU A 36 -5.60 -3.62 12.73
CA LEU A 36 -6.41 -4.82 12.97
C LEU A 36 -6.44 -5.19 14.46
N ALA A 37 -5.29 -5.19 15.13
CA ALA A 37 -5.21 -5.49 16.56
C ALA A 37 -6.06 -4.51 17.40
N ILE A 38 -6.03 -3.21 17.09
CA ILE A 38 -6.84 -2.18 17.76
C ILE A 38 -8.34 -2.41 17.52
N ILE A 39 -8.75 -2.67 16.28
CA ILE A 39 -10.16 -2.91 15.94
C ILE A 39 -10.66 -4.19 16.61
N CYS A 40 -9.87 -5.26 16.60
CA CYS A 40 -10.21 -6.50 17.29
C CYS A 40 -10.32 -6.29 18.81
N ALA A 41 -9.37 -5.58 19.43
CA ALA A 41 -9.43 -5.27 20.86
C ALA A 41 -10.69 -4.48 21.22
N TYR A 42 -11.12 -3.57 20.34
CA TYR A 42 -12.36 -2.81 20.49
C TYR A 42 -13.60 -3.70 20.36
N GLU A 43 -13.70 -4.51 19.31
CA GLU A 43 -14.86 -5.38 19.04
C GLU A 43 -15.02 -6.51 20.08
N TYR A 44 -13.93 -7.01 20.67
CA TYR A 44 -13.96 -7.96 21.79
C TYR A 44 -14.15 -7.29 23.16
N GLU A 45 -14.42 -5.98 23.20
CA GLU A 45 -14.62 -5.18 24.40
C GLU A 45 -13.46 -5.22 25.42
N LYS A 46 -12.24 -5.55 24.96
CA LYS A 46 -11.04 -5.63 25.80
C LYS A 46 -10.43 -4.24 26.00
N LYS A 47 -11.12 -3.40 26.79
CA LYS A 47 -10.71 -2.00 27.09
C LYS A 47 -9.26 -1.89 27.59
N TRP A 48 -8.82 -2.84 28.43
CA TRP A 48 -7.46 -2.84 28.96
C TRP A 48 -6.38 -2.99 27.88
N LEU A 49 -6.69 -3.69 26.78
CA LEU A 49 -5.77 -3.84 25.65
C LEU A 49 -5.94 -2.70 24.62
N PHE A 50 -7.18 -2.25 24.41
CA PHE A 50 -7.53 -1.25 23.41
C PHE A 50 -6.83 0.10 23.65
N TYR A 51 -6.93 0.68 24.84
CA TYR A 51 -6.37 2.02 25.09
C TYR A 51 -4.84 2.06 25.01
N PRO A 52 -4.09 1.10 25.60
CA PRO A 52 -2.64 1.05 25.43
C PRO A 52 -2.22 0.86 23.98
N LEU A 53 -2.89 -0.01 23.21
CA LEU A 53 -2.59 -0.16 21.78
C LEU A 53 -2.83 1.12 20.98
N LEU A 54 -3.91 1.85 21.31
CA LEU A 54 -4.23 3.11 20.66
C LEU A 54 -3.17 4.19 20.95
N ILE A 55 -2.65 4.25 22.18
CA ILE A 55 -1.55 5.16 22.55
C ILE A 55 -0.24 4.72 21.88
N LEU A 56 0.03 3.42 21.83
CA LEU A 56 1.22 2.87 21.18
C LEU A 56 1.26 3.21 19.68
N ALA A 57 0.10 3.20 19.02
CA ALA A 57 -0.02 3.58 17.61
C ALA A 57 0.53 4.98 17.29
N LEU A 58 0.51 5.89 18.26
CA LEU A 58 1.04 7.24 18.09
C LEU A 58 2.55 7.25 17.82
N PHE A 59 3.31 6.30 18.36
CA PHE A 59 4.77 6.27 18.27
C PHE A 59 5.29 5.45 17.08
N ILE A 60 4.41 4.82 16.30
CA ILE A 60 4.81 3.94 15.20
C ILE A 60 4.92 4.71 13.90
N ASP A 61 3.83 5.37 13.48
CA ASP A 61 3.77 5.95 12.14
C ASP A 61 2.79 7.14 12.04
N LYS A 62 3.07 8.05 11.10
CA LYS A 62 2.20 9.19 10.76
C LYS A 62 0.82 8.77 10.21
N SER A 63 0.71 7.60 9.61
CA SER A 63 -0.52 7.08 8.99
C SER A 63 -1.66 6.91 10.00
N PHE A 64 -1.33 6.65 11.27
CA PHE A 64 -2.32 6.48 12.34
C PHE A 64 -3.15 7.73 12.62
N ASN A 65 -2.78 8.88 12.05
CA ASN A 65 -3.60 10.09 12.12
C ASN A 65 -5.04 9.85 11.63
N ILE A 66 -5.20 9.06 10.56
CA ILE A 66 -6.51 8.71 10.00
C ILE A 66 -7.29 7.80 10.96
N LEU A 67 -6.59 6.91 11.67
CA LEU A 67 -7.20 6.03 12.68
C LEU A 67 -7.73 6.84 13.87
N PHE A 68 -6.96 7.80 14.38
CA PHE A 68 -7.42 8.69 15.46
C PHE A 68 -8.61 9.52 15.03
N LEU A 69 -8.58 10.06 13.80
CA LEU A 69 -9.71 10.78 13.24
C LEU A 69 -10.95 9.90 13.08
N THR A 70 -10.76 8.63 12.72
CA THR A 70 -11.85 7.64 12.68
C THR A 70 -12.48 7.44 14.06
N PHE A 71 -11.66 7.24 15.10
CA PHE A 71 -12.17 7.09 16.47
C PHE A 71 -12.81 8.37 17.01
N PHE A 72 -12.36 9.54 16.56
CA PHE A 72 -13.01 10.81 16.87
C PHE A 72 -14.46 10.86 16.33
N PHE A 73 -14.66 10.63 15.03
CA PHE A 73 -16.01 10.61 14.44
C PHE A 73 -16.87 9.47 14.99
N PHE A 74 -16.27 8.32 15.25
CA PHE A 74 -16.97 7.19 15.86
C PHE A 74 -17.35 7.48 17.33
N GLY A 75 -16.51 8.19 18.08
CA GLY A 75 -16.78 8.66 19.44
C GLY A 75 -17.97 9.61 19.49
N ILE A 76 -18.08 10.53 18.52
CA ILE A 76 -19.26 11.41 18.33
C ILE A 76 -20.52 10.55 18.12
N TYR A 77 -20.47 9.57 17.22
CA TYR A 77 -21.61 8.70 16.92
C TYR A 77 -22.06 7.88 18.14
N LYS A 78 -21.13 7.34 18.93
CA LYS A 78 -21.43 6.58 20.14
C LYS A 78 -21.70 7.45 21.38
N ARG A 79 -21.60 8.78 21.26
CA ARG A 79 -21.69 9.74 22.38
C ARG A 79 -20.75 9.39 23.55
N ASN A 80 -19.56 8.87 23.25
CA ASN A 80 -18.55 8.52 24.25
C ASN A 80 -17.51 9.65 24.35
N SER A 81 -17.71 10.54 25.31
CA SER A 81 -16.84 11.70 25.53
C SER A 81 -15.38 11.32 25.81
N PHE A 82 -15.14 10.23 26.55
CA PHE A 82 -13.78 9.81 26.87
C PHE A 82 -13.00 9.38 25.63
N LEU A 83 -13.60 8.53 24.78
CA LEU A 83 -12.98 8.11 23.52
C LEU A 83 -12.74 9.29 22.58
N LEU A 84 -13.70 10.21 22.52
CA LEU A 84 -13.62 11.41 21.68
C LEU A 84 -12.45 12.31 22.11
N THR A 85 -12.37 12.66 23.40
CA THR A 85 -11.30 13.51 23.92
C THR A 85 -9.94 12.86 23.73
N LEU A 86 -9.83 11.56 24.04
CA LEU A 86 -8.59 10.82 23.87
C LEU A 86 -8.15 10.78 22.40
N ALA A 87 -9.08 10.49 21.48
CA ALA A 87 -8.79 10.48 20.04
C ALA A 87 -8.34 11.87 19.53
N LEU A 88 -8.98 12.95 20.01
CA LEU A 88 -8.62 14.30 19.64
C LEU A 88 -7.22 14.71 20.15
N VAL A 89 -6.88 14.32 21.38
CA VAL A 89 -5.53 14.54 21.95
C VAL A 89 -4.48 13.76 21.16
N LEU A 90 -4.72 12.46 20.88
CA LEU A 90 -3.79 11.64 20.09
C LEU A 90 -3.62 12.16 18.66
N PHE A 91 -4.71 12.62 18.03
CA PHE A 91 -4.65 13.26 16.70
C PHE A 91 -3.78 14.52 16.72
N GLY A 92 -3.98 15.41 17.69
CA GLY A 92 -3.17 16.63 17.82
C GLY A 92 -1.69 16.35 18.09
N LEU A 93 -1.40 15.39 18.98
CA LEU A 93 -0.04 14.96 19.29
C LEU A 93 0.65 14.30 18.09
N ASN A 94 -0.06 13.47 17.32
CA ASN A 94 0.49 12.83 16.12
C ASN A 94 0.90 13.87 15.08
N ILE A 95 0.05 14.88 14.83
CA ILE A 95 0.39 16.01 13.94
C ILE A 95 1.60 16.79 14.48
N SER A 96 1.70 16.97 15.80
CA SER A 96 2.84 17.68 16.40
C SER A 96 4.17 16.92 16.28
N PHE A 97 4.16 15.59 16.31
CA PHE A 97 5.38 14.78 16.25
C PHE A 97 5.86 14.52 14.83
N TYR A 98 4.97 14.17 13.91
CA TYR A 98 5.34 13.86 12.53
C TYR A 98 5.27 15.06 11.58
N GLY A 99 4.66 16.16 12.03
CA GLY A 99 4.36 17.31 11.20
C GLY A 99 3.25 17.01 10.18
N PHE A 100 2.79 18.07 9.52
CA PHE A 100 1.86 17.96 8.39
C PHE A 100 2.45 18.76 7.24
N ASP A 101 3.16 18.08 6.33
CA ASP A 101 3.81 18.67 5.15
C ASP A 101 2.74 19.29 4.22
N THR A 102 2.30 20.50 4.56
CA THR A 102 1.34 21.31 3.80
C THR A 102 2.04 22.41 2.99
N GLY A 103 3.29 22.15 2.60
CA GLY A 103 4.08 23.02 1.73
C GLY A 103 3.78 22.75 0.25
N GLY A 104 3.37 23.79 -0.50
CA GLY A 104 3.26 23.72 -1.96
C GLY A 104 2.14 24.57 -2.53
N ARG A 105 2.23 24.84 -3.84
CA ARG A 105 1.11 25.44 -4.58
C ARG A 105 0.00 24.40 -4.71
N PRO A 106 -1.26 24.74 -4.38
CA PRO A 106 -2.36 23.79 -4.50
C PRO A 106 -2.47 23.32 -5.95
N ARG A 107 -2.42 22.00 -6.14
CA ARG A 107 -2.63 21.33 -7.43
C ARG A 107 -3.55 20.15 -7.19
N GLY A 108 -4.53 19.97 -8.07
CA GLY A 108 -5.47 18.85 -7.97
C GLY A 108 -4.80 17.54 -8.37
N TYR A 109 -4.73 16.59 -7.45
CA TYR A 109 -4.28 15.21 -7.68
C TYR A 109 -5.42 14.20 -7.50
N PHE A 110 -6.66 14.66 -7.40
CA PHE A 110 -7.82 13.84 -7.09
C PHE A 110 -7.98 12.64 -8.05
N LEU A 111 -7.93 12.86 -9.36
CA LEU A 111 -8.04 11.78 -10.36
C LEU A 111 -6.88 10.79 -10.26
N ASP A 112 -5.66 11.28 -10.01
CA ASP A 112 -4.49 10.41 -9.79
C ASP A 112 -4.70 9.52 -8.56
N THR A 113 -5.22 10.08 -7.47
CA THR A 113 -5.52 9.31 -6.26
C THR A 113 -6.58 8.25 -6.51
N LEU A 114 -7.68 8.58 -7.20
CA LEU A 114 -8.70 7.59 -7.58
C LEU A 114 -8.14 6.50 -8.48
N GLY A 115 -7.25 6.84 -9.41
CA GLY A 115 -6.57 5.87 -10.27
C GLY A 115 -5.72 4.88 -9.48
N ILE A 116 -4.96 5.37 -8.48
CA ILE A 116 -4.16 4.50 -7.61
C ILE A 116 -5.05 3.64 -6.71
N PHE A 117 -6.13 4.20 -6.13
CA PHE A 117 -7.10 3.39 -5.38
C PHE A 117 -7.74 2.31 -6.25
N ALA A 118 -8.13 2.63 -7.48
CA ALA A 118 -8.64 1.65 -8.44
C ALA A 118 -7.61 0.55 -8.71
N ALA A 119 -6.34 0.91 -8.94
CA ALA A 119 -5.27 -0.05 -9.14
C ALA A 119 -5.05 -0.95 -7.89
N CYS A 120 -5.06 -0.39 -6.68
CA CYS A 120 -4.84 -1.13 -5.44
C CYS A 120 -6.03 -2.03 -5.05
N PHE A 121 -7.26 -1.62 -5.34
CA PHE A 121 -8.44 -2.43 -5.03
C PHE A 121 -8.84 -3.38 -6.15
N SER A 122 -8.32 -3.21 -7.36
CA SER A 122 -8.95 -3.58 -8.63
C SER A 122 -10.15 -2.66 -8.95
N PRO A 123 -10.23 -2.08 -10.16
CA PRO A 123 -11.29 -1.15 -10.53
C PRO A 123 -12.73 -1.60 -10.21
N LEU A 124 -13.07 -2.88 -10.39
CA LEU A 124 -14.43 -3.39 -10.10
C LEU A 124 -14.74 -3.39 -8.60
N VAL A 125 -13.81 -3.84 -7.78
CA VAL A 125 -13.95 -3.84 -6.32
C VAL A 125 -13.95 -2.40 -5.80
N PHE A 126 -13.20 -1.50 -6.42
CA PHE A 126 -13.20 -0.08 -6.05
C PHE A 126 -14.55 0.60 -6.30
N ILE A 127 -15.19 0.35 -7.45
CA ILE A 127 -16.56 0.82 -7.71
C ILE A 127 -17.53 0.25 -6.65
N TYR A 128 -17.36 -1.03 -6.30
CA TYR A 128 -18.18 -1.64 -5.25
C TYR A 128 -17.91 -1.04 -3.86
N PHE A 129 -16.67 -0.69 -3.55
CA PHE A 129 -16.30 -0.02 -2.31
C PHE A 129 -17.09 1.28 -2.13
N PHE A 130 -17.17 2.13 -3.16
CA PHE A 130 -18.00 3.34 -3.13
C PHE A 130 -19.48 3.02 -2.88
N TYR A 131 -20.01 2.02 -3.57
CA TYR A 131 -21.39 1.59 -3.38
C TYR A 131 -21.66 1.15 -1.93
N VAL A 132 -20.71 0.44 -1.30
CA VAL A 132 -20.85 0.00 0.09
C VAL A 132 -20.80 1.17 1.06
N VAL A 133 -19.87 2.13 0.87
CA VAL A 133 -19.83 3.37 1.66
C VAL A 133 -21.19 4.05 1.61
N TYR A 134 -21.68 4.33 0.40
CA TYR A 134 -22.96 5.00 0.16
C TYR A 134 -24.14 4.25 0.79
N ARG A 135 -24.26 2.93 0.54
CA ARG A 135 -25.37 2.12 1.03
C ARG A 135 -25.42 2.06 2.55
N LEU A 136 -24.27 1.92 3.21
CA LEU A 136 -24.20 1.80 4.67
C LEU A 136 -24.43 3.15 5.38
N THR A 137 -24.29 4.29 4.69
CA THR A 137 -24.64 5.61 5.23
C THR A 137 -26.10 5.67 5.68
N PHE A 138 -27.01 5.05 4.93
CA PHE A 138 -28.45 5.03 5.22
C PHE A 138 -28.85 3.96 6.23
N LYS A 139 -27.92 3.13 6.69
CA LYS A 139 -28.20 2.14 7.72
C LYS A 139 -28.22 2.81 9.10
N GLU A 140 -29.20 2.45 9.92
CA GLU A 140 -29.36 3.01 11.28
C GLU A 140 -28.14 2.76 12.16
N GLN A 141 -27.65 1.52 12.15
CA GLN A 141 -26.46 1.12 12.88
C GLN A 141 -25.23 1.05 11.97
N LYS A 142 -24.26 1.90 12.28
CA LYS A 142 -22.99 2.02 11.57
C LYS A 142 -21.90 1.31 12.36
N SER A 143 -21.17 0.40 11.71
CA SER A 143 -20.05 -0.31 12.32
C SER A 143 -18.79 0.56 12.36
N LEU A 144 -17.85 0.26 13.25
CA LEU A 144 -16.55 0.94 13.31
C LEU A 144 -15.81 0.87 11.96
N LEU A 145 -15.84 -0.29 11.30
CA LEU A 145 -15.27 -0.47 9.96
C LEU A 145 -15.88 0.48 8.92
N TRP A 146 -17.17 0.83 9.04
CA TRP A 146 -17.78 1.80 8.14
C TRP A 146 -17.23 3.21 8.38
N PHE A 147 -17.00 3.60 9.65
CA PHE A 147 -16.33 4.86 9.95
C PHE A 147 -14.90 4.86 9.41
N LEU A 148 -14.17 3.77 9.59
CA LEU A 148 -12.80 3.66 9.10
C LEU A 148 -12.72 3.83 7.59
N MET A 149 -13.53 3.08 6.82
CA MET A 149 -13.52 3.22 5.36
C MET A 149 -13.98 4.60 4.90
N SER A 150 -15.00 5.19 5.54
CA SER A 150 -15.62 6.43 5.09
C SER A 150 -14.75 7.64 5.43
N VAL A 151 -14.25 7.72 6.67
CA VAL A 151 -13.35 8.80 7.11
C VAL A 151 -12.06 8.76 6.30
N THR A 152 -11.44 7.59 6.15
CA THR A 152 -10.22 7.45 5.32
C THR A 152 -10.47 7.94 3.90
N PHE A 153 -11.55 7.48 3.27
CA PHE A 153 -11.83 7.81 1.88
C PHE A 153 -12.20 9.30 1.68
N ILE A 154 -13.04 9.87 2.56
CA ILE A 154 -13.45 11.28 2.50
C ILE A 154 -12.25 12.20 2.74
N PHE A 155 -11.45 11.95 3.78
CA PHE A 155 -10.27 12.79 4.05
C PHE A 155 -9.21 12.65 2.98
N CYS A 156 -8.97 11.44 2.47
CA CYS A 156 -8.07 11.25 1.35
C CYS A 156 -8.56 12.02 0.10
N SER A 157 -9.87 11.98 -0.19
CA SER A 157 -10.47 12.69 -1.32
C SER A 157 -10.40 14.22 -1.16
N LEU A 158 -10.67 14.73 0.04
CA LEU A 158 -10.63 16.17 0.32
C LEU A 158 -9.20 16.72 0.25
N LEU A 159 -8.25 16.00 0.85
CA LEU A 159 -6.85 16.44 0.84
C LEU A 159 -6.22 16.32 -0.55
N SER A 160 -6.63 15.33 -1.37
CA SER A 160 -6.11 15.15 -2.72
C SER A 160 -6.54 16.24 -3.72
N LEU A 161 -7.58 17.02 -3.39
CA LEU A 161 -7.93 18.23 -4.15
C LEU A 161 -6.85 19.32 -4.03
N ARG A 162 -6.13 19.36 -2.91
CA ARG A 162 -5.13 20.40 -2.63
C ARG A 162 -3.70 19.93 -2.90
N GLN A 163 -3.38 18.69 -2.56
CA GLN A 163 -1.99 18.21 -2.52
C GLN A 163 -1.87 16.74 -2.93
N LYS A 164 -0.66 16.36 -3.37
CA LYS A 164 -0.37 14.95 -3.63
C LYS A 164 -0.22 14.22 -2.30
N LEU A 165 -0.96 13.15 -2.13
CA LEU A 165 -0.91 12.32 -0.93
C LEU A 165 0.03 11.13 -1.12
N TYR A 166 0.66 10.71 -0.03
CA TYR A 166 1.25 9.38 0.06
C TYR A 166 0.11 8.41 0.35
N LEU A 167 -0.41 7.73 -0.69
CA LEU A 167 -1.56 6.83 -0.52
C LEU A 167 -1.25 5.63 0.35
N GLU A 168 0.03 5.30 0.54
CA GLU A 168 0.52 4.31 1.49
C GLU A 168 0.04 4.62 2.92
N ASP A 169 -0.18 5.90 3.24
CA ASP A 169 -0.68 6.33 4.54
C ASP A 169 -2.20 6.09 4.72
N PHE A 170 -2.96 5.89 3.63
CA PHE A 170 -4.43 5.77 3.66
C PHE A 170 -4.94 4.38 3.27
N LEU A 171 -4.31 3.75 2.28
CA LEU A 171 -4.72 2.45 1.73
C LEU A 171 -4.84 1.33 2.79
N PRO A 172 -3.92 1.18 3.77
CA PRO A 172 -4.03 0.19 4.83
C PRO A 172 -5.41 0.14 5.49
N PHE A 173 -5.97 1.31 5.82
CA PHE A 173 -7.24 1.44 6.52
C PHE A 173 -8.44 1.02 5.65
N CYS A 174 -8.39 1.29 4.34
CA CYS A 174 -9.43 0.85 3.42
C CYS A 174 -9.40 -0.67 3.18
N VAL A 175 -8.20 -1.27 3.14
CA VAL A 175 -8.02 -2.71 2.89
C VAL A 175 -8.54 -3.54 4.07
N ILE A 176 -8.36 -3.06 5.30
CA ILE A 176 -8.88 -3.70 6.51
C ILE A 176 -10.41 -3.85 6.47
N CYS A 177 -11.10 -2.98 5.73
CA CYS A 177 -12.56 -2.98 5.61
C CYS A 177 -13.11 -4.04 4.64
N THR A 178 -12.26 -4.91 4.08
CA THR A 178 -12.67 -6.02 3.19
C THR A 178 -13.75 -6.94 3.77
N PRO A 179 -13.76 -7.33 5.07
CA PRO A 179 -14.83 -8.16 5.62
C PRO A 179 -16.18 -7.46 5.56
N LEU A 180 -16.20 -6.12 5.70
CA LEU A 180 -17.43 -5.34 5.60
C LEU A 180 -17.98 -5.36 4.17
N LEU A 181 -17.11 -5.22 3.16
CA LEU A 181 -17.50 -5.32 1.75
C LEU A 181 -18.17 -6.67 1.46
N ILE A 182 -17.53 -7.77 1.85
CA ILE A 182 -18.06 -9.12 1.62
C ILE A 182 -19.35 -9.37 2.38
N LYS A 183 -19.42 -8.95 3.66
CA LYS A 183 -20.65 -9.06 4.45
C LYS A 183 -21.82 -8.36 3.75
N THR A 184 -21.60 -7.15 3.23
CA THR A 184 -22.66 -6.41 2.52
C THR A 184 -23.04 -7.04 1.18
N LEU A 185 -22.07 -7.64 0.47
CA LEU A 185 -22.29 -8.32 -0.80
C LEU A 185 -23.11 -9.59 -0.60
N MET A 186 -22.72 -10.42 0.37
CA MET A 186 -23.40 -11.68 0.68
C MET A 186 -24.78 -11.45 1.26
N ALA A 187 -24.95 -10.43 2.11
CA ALA A 187 -26.28 -10.04 2.59
C ALA A 187 -27.19 -9.64 1.42
N SER A 188 -26.69 -8.84 0.46
CA SER A 188 -27.42 -8.50 -0.76
C SER A 188 -27.74 -9.72 -1.62
N TYR A 189 -26.80 -10.63 -1.78
CA TYR A 189 -26.98 -11.83 -2.59
C TYR A 189 -28.05 -12.77 -2.00
N ARG A 190 -27.99 -13.02 -0.70
CA ARG A 190 -28.85 -14.00 -0.01
C ARG A 190 -30.31 -13.59 0.12
N VAL A 191 -30.59 -12.29 0.28
CA VAL A 191 -31.97 -11.77 0.43
C VAL A 191 -32.80 -11.96 -0.85
N ARG A 192 -32.17 -12.15 -2.01
CA ARG A 192 -32.87 -12.26 -3.29
C ARG A 192 -33.23 -13.70 -3.63
N LEU A 193 -34.34 -13.87 -4.36
CA LEU A 193 -34.73 -15.15 -4.95
C LEU A 193 -33.72 -15.58 -6.04
N PRO A 194 -33.51 -16.89 -6.26
CA PRO A 194 -32.52 -17.41 -7.21
C PRO A 194 -32.59 -16.79 -8.61
N GLN A 195 -33.80 -16.52 -9.11
CA GLN A 195 -34.05 -15.90 -10.41
C GLN A 195 -33.46 -14.48 -10.52
N PHE A 196 -33.42 -13.71 -9.42
CA PHE A 196 -32.89 -12.34 -9.39
C PHE A 196 -31.41 -12.27 -8.96
N ARG A 197 -30.74 -13.41 -8.73
CA ARG A 197 -29.33 -13.45 -8.33
C ARG A 197 -28.35 -13.34 -9.49
N LEU A 198 -28.83 -13.46 -10.74
CA LEU A 198 -27.98 -13.54 -11.93
C LEU A 198 -27.02 -12.34 -12.06
N ARG A 199 -27.51 -11.11 -11.91
CA ARG A 199 -26.67 -9.89 -11.98
C ARG A 199 -25.56 -9.87 -10.93
N TYR A 200 -25.86 -10.33 -9.71
CA TYR A 200 -24.87 -10.40 -8.63
C TYR A 200 -23.85 -11.51 -8.86
N LYS A 201 -24.30 -12.65 -9.39
CA LYS A 201 -23.42 -13.76 -9.75
C LYS A 201 -22.42 -13.33 -10.83
N ILE A 202 -22.89 -12.69 -11.90
CA ILE A 202 -22.04 -12.12 -12.96
C ILE A 202 -21.06 -11.10 -12.36
N PHE A 203 -21.53 -10.17 -11.54
CA PHE A 203 -20.65 -9.18 -10.91
C PHE A 203 -19.55 -9.82 -10.05
N ILE A 204 -19.90 -10.84 -9.23
CA ILE A 204 -18.94 -11.57 -8.40
C ILE A 204 -17.92 -12.30 -9.28
N GLU A 205 -18.37 -13.04 -10.30
CA GLU A 205 -17.51 -13.79 -11.21
C GLU A 205 -16.56 -12.85 -11.98
N CYS A 206 -17.08 -11.77 -12.57
CA CYS A 206 -16.25 -10.76 -13.24
C CYS A 206 -15.24 -10.12 -12.28
N SER A 207 -15.66 -9.80 -11.04
CA SER A 207 -14.76 -9.22 -10.04
C SER A 207 -13.64 -10.18 -9.67
N ILE A 208 -13.93 -11.47 -9.49
CA ILE A 208 -12.93 -12.50 -9.18
C ILE A 208 -11.95 -12.69 -10.34
N ILE A 209 -12.45 -12.80 -11.58
CA ILE A 209 -11.61 -12.95 -12.77
C ILE A 209 -10.65 -11.76 -12.90
N PHE A 210 -11.17 -10.54 -12.72
CA PHE A 210 -10.36 -9.34 -12.85
C PHE A 210 -9.37 -9.17 -11.68
N LEU A 211 -9.76 -9.55 -10.46
CA LEU A 211 -8.86 -9.59 -9.30
C LEU A 211 -7.70 -10.58 -9.52
N LEU A 212 -8.00 -11.79 -10.01
CA LEU A 212 -7.00 -12.80 -10.37
C LEU A 212 -6.07 -12.29 -11.46
N PHE A 213 -6.62 -11.64 -12.50
CA PHE A 213 -5.81 -11.03 -13.55
C PHE A 213 -4.83 -9.99 -12.98
N CYS A 214 -5.31 -9.05 -12.17
CA CYS A 214 -4.44 -8.06 -11.51
C CYS A 214 -3.38 -8.72 -10.62
N TYR A 215 -3.76 -9.76 -9.87
CA TYR A 215 -2.85 -10.52 -9.01
C TYR A 215 -1.72 -11.18 -9.81
N PHE A 216 -2.05 -11.87 -10.91
CA PHE A 216 -1.05 -12.49 -11.78
C PHE A 216 -0.15 -11.47 -12.45
N VAL A 217 -0.65 -10.28 -12.82
CA VAL A 217 0.17 -9.20 -13.37
C VAL A 217 1.19 -8.69 -12.34
N ILE A 218 0.81 -8.57 -11.06
CA ILE A 218 1.70 -8.08 -10.00
C ILE A 218 2.77 -9.11 -9.65
N ILE A 219 2.41 -10.38 -9.50
CA ILE A 219 3.38 -11.44 -9.21
C ILE A 219 4.27 -11.71 -10.43
N GLY A 220 3.66 -11.73 -11.62
CA GLY A 220 4.34 -11.85 -12.90
C GLY A 220 5.09 -10.58 -13.33
N ASN A 221 5.35 -9.62 -12.44
CA ASN A 221 6.04 -8.37 -12.79
C ASN A 221 7.42 -8.61 -13.45
N GLN A 222 8.13 -9.69 -13.10
CA GLN A 222 9.36 -10.05 -13.81
C GLN A 222 9.14 -10.33 -15.31
N ILE A 223 7.99 -10.90 -15.66
CA ILE A 223 7.61 -11.19 -17.05
C ILE A 223 7.36 -9.89 -17.81
N LEU A 224 6.90 -8.82 -17.13
CA LEU A 224 6.69 -7.51 -17.75
C LEU A 224 7.96 -6.92 -18.36
N TYR A 225 9.16 -7.28 -17.86
CA TYR A 225 10.44 -6.85 -18.45
C TYR A 225 10.75 -7.46 -19.84
N TYR A 226 10.05 -8.53 -20.24
CA TYR A 226 10.15 -9.07 -21.60
C TYR A 226 9.28 -8.30 -22.60
N PHE A 227 8.22 -7.66 -22.12
CA PHE A 227 7.26 -6.92 -22.96
C PHE A 227 7.53 -5.41 -22.96
N VAL A 228 7.89 -4.83 -21.81
CA VAL A 228 8.09 -3.39 -21.62
C VAL A 228 9.59 -3.07 -21.55
N SER A 229 10.07 -2.27 -22.50
CA SER A 229 11.50 -1.93 -22.62
C SER A 229 11.98 -0.87 -21.61
N ASP A 230 11.06 -0.08 -21.06
CA ASP A 230 11.40 1.11 -20.27
C ASP A 230 11.27 0.83 -18.76
N PRO A 231 12.37 0.86 -17.98
CA PRO A 231 12.43 0.40 -16.59
C PRO A 231 11.64 1.26 -15.59
N LYS A 232 11.20 2.45 -16.01
CA LYS A 232 10.48 3.40 -15.15
C LYS A 232 9.05 2.97 -14.85
N TYR A 233 8.45 2.16 -15.72
CA TYR A 233 7.06 1.71 -15.56
C TYR A 233 6.91 0.50 -14.64
N ASN A 234 8.00 -0.22 -14.35
CA ASN A 234 7.97 -1.36 -13.44
C ASN A 234 8.23 -0.91 -12.01
N PHE A 235 7.21 -1.01 -11.15
CA PHE A 235 7.29 -0.56 -9.76
C PHE A 235 8.40 -1.26 -8.94
N ALA A 236 8.72 -2.52 -9.26
CA ALA A 236 9.74 -3.31 -8.55
C ALA A 236 11.16 -3.17 -9.14
N ASN A 237 11.37 -2.30 -10.12
CA ASN A 237 12.65 -2.18 -10.83
C ASN A 237 13.84 -1.86 -9.94
N ASN A 238 13.61 -0.99 -8.98
CA ASN A 238 14.61 -0.60 -8.01
C ASN A 238 15.13 -1.78 -7.16
N TYR A 239 14.25 -2.74 -6.86
CA TYR A 239 14.58 -3.93 -6.07
C TYR A 239 15.28 -4.99 -6.93
N TYR A 240 14.75 -5.28 -8.13
CA TYR A 240 15.38 -6.22 -9.05
C TYR A 240 16.76 -5.75 -9.50
N LEU A 241 16.91 -4.46 -9.79
CA LEU A 241 18.21 -3.88 -10.16
C LEU A 241 19.22 -4.02 -9.03
N ALA A 242 18.86 -3.65 -7.80
CA ALA A 242 19.78 -3.77 -6.66
C ALA A 242 20.21 -5.23 -6.40
N LYS A 243 19.26 -6.16 -6.48
CA LYS A 243 19.53 -7.60 -6.33
C LYS A 243 20.49 -8.12 -7.39
N GLU A 244 20.20 -7.86 -8.67
CA GLU A 244 21.01 -8.39 -9.77
C GLU A 244 22.39 -7.72 -9.81
N LEU A 245 22.45 -6.41 -9.55
CA LEU A 245 23.71 -5.66 -9.42
C LEU A 245 24.58 -6.22 -8.30
N SER A 246 23.98 -6.53 -7.14
CA SER A 246 24.73 -7.11 -6.02
C SER A 246 25.28 -8.49 -6.33
N LYS A 247 24.53 -9.30 -7.09
CA LYS A 247 24.94 -10.65 -7.50
C LYS A 247 26.12 -10.60 -8.47
N GLU A 248 26.07 -9.69 -9.46
CA GLU A 248 27.17 -9.49 -10.40
C GLU A 248 28.42 -8.91 -9.72
N LEU A 249 28.26 -7.96 -8.79
CA LEU A 249 29.40 -7.43 -8.01
C LEU A 249 30.08 -8.52 -7.16
N LYS A 250 29.30 -9.38 -6.51
CA LYS A 250 29.84 -10.51 -5.73
C LYS A 250 30.55 -11.53 -6.60
N LYS A 251 30.04 -11.82 -7.81
CA LYS A 251 30.74 -12.69 -8.77
C LYS A 251 32.11 -12.11 -9.19
N GLN A 252 32.26 -10.79 -9.18
CA GLN A 252 33.51 -10.11 -9.51
C GLN A 252 34.41 -9.84 -8.28
N GLU A 253 34.05 -10.38 -7.12
CA GLU A 253 34.73 -10.25 -5.82
C GLU A 253 34.77 -8.81 -5.28
N ILE A 254 33.78 -7.99 -5.64
CA ILE A 254 33.71 -6.59 -5.22
C ILE A 254 32.68 -6.43 -4.10
N PHE A 255 33.17 -6.25 -2.88
CA PHE A 255 32.35 -6.11 -1.68
C PHE A 255 32.22 -4.65 -1.19
N LYS A 256 33.01 -3.73 -1.74
CA LYS A 256 33.11 -2.34 -1.28
C LYS A 256 33.05 -1.40 -2.48
N LEU A 257 32.00 -0.58 -2.55
CA LEU A 257 31.78 0.34 -3.66
C LEU A 257 30.85 1.51 -3.29
N ARG A 258 31.17 2.71 -3.76
CA ARG A 258 30.34 3.92 -3.60
C ARG A 258 29.38 4.14 -4.77
N VAL A 259 28.10 4.27 -4.44
CA VAL A 259 26.99 4.50 -5.36
C VAL A 259 26.19 5.72 -4.92
N GLY A 260 25.32 6.22 -5.79
CA GLY A 260 24.38 7.30 -5.46
C GLY A 260 23.54 7.00 -4.21
N THR A 261 23.12 8.08 -3.53
CA THR A 261 22.46 8.07 -2.21
C THR A 261 21.25 7.16 -2.09
N SER A 262 20.50 6.94 -3.17
CA SER A 262 19.31 6.05 -3.17
C SER A 262 19.61 4.56 -3.40
N LEU A 263 20.76 4.24 -4.01
CA LEU A 263 21.17 2.86 -4.33
C LEU A 263 22.07 2.26 -3.24
N GLN A 264 22.85 3.09 -2.55
CA GLN A 264 23.76 2.65 -1.49
C GLN A 264 23.06 1.84 -0.37
N PRO A 265 21.92 2.28 0.19
CA PRO A 265 21.25 1.55 1.27
C PRO A 265 20.75 0.17 0.79
N ARG A 266 20.29 0.10 -0.47
CA ARG A 266 19.78 -1.13 -1.08
C ARG A 266 20.90 -2.14 -1.31
N LEU A 267 22.08 -1.70 -1.72
CA LEU A 267 23.24 -2.58 -1.92
C LEU A 267 23.86 -3.00 -0.58
N LYS A 268 23.82 -2.12 0.42
CA LYS A 268 24.21 -2.44 1.81
C LYS A 268 23.36 -3.57 2.39
N PHE A 269 22.07 -3.59 2.11
CA PHE A 269 21.19 -4.73 2.48
C PHE A 269 21.68 -6.06 1.89
N TYR A 270 22.28 -6.05 0.70
CA TYR A 270 22.87 -7.23 0.08
C TYR A 270 24.34 -7.47 0.48
N GLY A 271 24.90 -6.70 1.43
CA GLY A 271 26.26 -6.88 1.95
C GLY A 271 27.37 -6.21 1.13
N ILE A 272 27.04 -5.15 0.38
CA ILE A 272 28.03 -4.32 -0.33
C ILE A 272 28.18 -3.01 0.43
N GLU A 273 29.36 -2.80 1.01
CA GLU A 273 29.65 -1.64 1.86
C GLU A 273 30.09 -0.42 1.04
N ASP A 274 29.99 0.75 1.65
CA ASP A 274 30.48 1.99 1.05
C ASP A 274 32.01 2.06 1.07
N SER A 275 32.60 2.64 0.02
CA SER A 275 34.05 2.70 -0.16
C SER A 275 34.46 3.99 -0.83
N ASN A 276 35.49 4.67 -0.31
CA ASN A 276 36.02 5.86 -0.97
C ASN A 276 36.93 5.56 -2.18
N THR A 277 37.16 4.29 -2.50
CA THR A 277 38.15 3.88 -3.52
C THR A 277 37.55 3.60 -4.89
N PHE A 278 36.33 3.07 -4.95
CA PHE A 278 35.66 2.68 -6.19
C PHE A 278 34.27 3.28 -6.27
N TYR A 279 33.90 3.81 -7.44
CA TYR A 279 32.55 4.31 -7.72
C TYR A 279 31.92 3.65 -8.95
N LEU A 280 30.60 3.50 -8.93
CA LEU A 280 29.81 2.98 -10.06
C LEU A 280 29.37 4.12 -10.97
N LYS A 281 29.83 4.11 -12.23
CA LYS A 281 29.32 4.99 -13.29
C LYS A 281 28.31 4.23 -14.15
N SER A 282 27.08 4.72 -14.24
CA SER A 282 26.10 4.22 -15.21
C SER A 282 26.46 4.74 -16.60
N ILE A 283 26.68 3.84 -17.55
CA ILE A 283 26.97 4.19 -18.94
C ILE A 283 25.71 3.95 -19.78
N LYS A 284 25.29 4.94 -20.58
CA LYS A 284 24.11 4.86 -21.44
C LYS A 284 24.39 4.24 -22.82
N ASN A 285 25.61 4.39 -23.35
CA ASN A 285 26.02 3.87 -24.66
C ASN A 285 27.20 2.91 -24.55
N LYS A 286 27.12 1.76 -25.25
CA LYS A 286 28.20 0.75 -25.32
C LYS A 286 29.53 1.32 -25.86
N ASP A 287 29.49 2.43 -26.59
CA ASP A 287 30.67 3.03 -27.24
C ASP A 287 31.60 3.79 -26.28
N GLN A 288 31.19 4.02 -25.03
CA GLN A 288 32.01 4.69 -23.98
C GLN A 288 32.70 3.70 -23.02
N LEU A 289 32.72 2.41 -23.35
CA LEU A 289 33.35 1.38 -22.52
C LEU A 289 34.88 1.43 -22.65
N ASP A 290 35.56 1.93 -21.61
CA ASP A 290 37.01 1.69 -21.46
C ASP A 290 37.27 0.17 -21.43
N LYS A 291 38.00 -0.35 -22.43
CA LYS A 291 38.37 -1.78 -22.53
C LYS A 291 39.20 -2.30 -21.36
N ASN A 292 39.82 -1.39 -20.58
CA ASN A 292 40.71 -1.72 -19.47
C ASN A 292 40.02 -1.72 -18.08
N LYS A 293 38.70 -1.45 -18.00
CA LYS A 293 37.97 -1.38 -16.73
C LYS A 293 36.91 -2.48 -16.64
N LYS A 294 36.66 -2.97 -15.42
CA LYS A 294 35.65 -4.01 -15.18
C LYS A 294 34.25 -3.45 -15.48
N ASN A 295 33.55 -4.12 -16.39
CA ASN A 295 32.22 -3.77 -16.84
C ASN A 295 31.19 -4.76 -16.25
N ILE A 296 30.06 -4.25 -15.82
CA ILE A 296 28.93 -5.03 -15.29
C ILE A 296 27.74 -4.77 -16.18
N THR A 297 27.31 -5.80 -16.90
CA THR A 297 26.08 -5.74 -17.70
C THR A 297 24.97 -6.45 -16.95
N ILE A 298 23.94 -5.70 -16.57
CA ILE A 298 22.74 -6.22 -15.95
C ILE A 298 21.70 -6.40 -17.05
N LYS A 299 21.26 -7.64 -17.27
CA LYS A 299 20.15 -7.96 -18.17
C LYS A 299 18.92 -8.36 -17.38
N LEU A 300 17.84 -7.60 -17.51
CA LEU A 300 16.51 -7.93 -17.01
C LEU A 300 15.56 -8.01 -18.22
N GLY A 301 15.45 -9.18 -18.86
CA GLY A 301 14.66 -9.33 -20.09
C GLY A 301 15.20 -8.50 -21.25
N LYS A 302 14.38 -7.60 -21.82
CA LYS A 302 14.82 -6.63 -22.86
C LYS A 302 15.62 -5.46 -22.30
N PHE A 303 15.68 -5.30 -20.99
CA PHE A 303 16.39 -4.21 -20.35
C PHE A 303 17.85 -4.57 -20.12
N GLU A 304 18.75 -3.84 -20.79
CA GLU A 304 20.19 -3.91 -20.53
C GLU A 304 20.66 -2.60 -19.89
N LYS A 305 21.29 -2.70 -18.71
CA LYS A 305 22.02 -1.58 -18.11
C LYS A 305 23.48 -1.96 -17.93
N ILE A 306 24.36 -1.10 -18.43
CA ILE A 306 25.80 -1.30 -18.33
C ILE A 306 26.34 -0.32 -17.30
N TYR A 307 27.06 -0.87 -16.35
CA TYR A 307 27.76 -0.15 -15.32
C TYR A 307 29.25 -0.37 -15.51
N GLN A 308 30.03 0.68 -15.29
CA GLN A 308 31.48 0.59 -15.27
C GLN A 308 31.98 1.03 -13.91
N ILE A 309 32.91 0.25 -13.38
CA ILE A 309 33.58 0.56 -12.12
C ILE A 309 34.79 1.42 -12.43
N GLN A 310 34.85 2.58 -11.79
CA GLN A 310 35.97 3.50 -11.90
C GLN A 310 36.60 3.66 -10.52
N ARG A 311 37.93 3.75 -10.49
CA ARG A 311 38.67 4.12 -9.28
C ARG A 311 38.64 5.65 -9.19
N TYR A 312 38.54 6.18 -7.97
CA TYR A 312 38.68 7.61 -7.72
C TYR A 312 40.01 8.15 -8.23
#